data_AF-A0A524DZL2-F1
#
_entry.id   AF-A0A524DZL2-F1
#
_cell.length_a   1.000
_cell.length_b   1.000
_cell.length_c   1.000
_cell.angle_alpha   90.00
_cell.angle_beta   90.00
_cell.angle_gamma   90.00
#
_symmetry.space_group_name_H-M   'P 1'
#
loop_
_entity.id
_entity.type
_entity.pdbx_description
1 polymer ?
#
loop_
_entity_poly.entity_id
_entity_poly.type
_entity_poly.pdbx_seq_one_letter_code
_entity_poly.pdbx_strand_id
1 'polypeptide(L)'
;MNSSEQRNIRERIDETSRITEELVHQVSDIRKMIRTLENHSRAKKLDEEGAYRQGSPDLIVYVVARTQPDPLWESLSKMSREKAGFPSLILVEQDVAASEGAREAASISKHILGDTTNGKIAVITWTHHVQPLSDTESIVLGERYVRLPQDTRSDMLSRLGEKGITVYGDEGMFGGGKLTHDLISVMEGSNTEMIFELTLPLHYVYNEEVLKTILSKSLDFEVD
;
A
#
# COMPACT_ATOMS: atom_id res chain seq x y z
N MET A 1 -14.02 55.54 -28.89
CA MET A 1 -13.99 54.84 -27.57
C MET A 1 -13.33 55.78 -26.58
N ASN A 2 -14.06 56.12 -25.52
CA ASN A 2 -13.59 57.04 -24.49
C ASN A 2 -12.69 56.31 -23.48
N SER A 3 -11.72 57.02 -22.88
CA SER A 3 -10.79 56.43 -21.89
C SER A 3 -11.48 55.84 -20.66
N SER A 4 -12.66 56.37 -20.32
CA SER A 4 -13.54 55.86 -19.26
C SER A 4 -14.20 54.53 -19.60
N GLU A 5 -14.53 54.27 -20.87
CA GLU A 5 -15.09 52.97 -21.32
C GLU A 5 -14.03 51.87 -21.29
N GLN A 6 -12.79 52.18 -21.71
CA GLN A 6 -11.67 51.23 -21.64
C GLN A 6 -11.31 50.85 -20.20
N ARG A 7 -11.39 51.80 -19.27
CA ARG A 7 -11.15 51.55 -17.84
C ARG A 7 -12.24 50.67 -17.22
N ASN A 8 -13.50 50.94 -17.54
CA ASN A 8 -14.64 50.15 -17.05
C ASN A 8 -14.61 48.70 -17.60
N ILE A 9 -14.21 48.52 -18.86
CA ILE A 9 -14.01 47.17 -19.44
C ILE A 9 -12.88 46.42 -18.74
N ARG A 10 -11.75 47.09 -18.42
CA ARG A 10 -10.64 46.45 -17.69
C ARG A 10 -11.04 46.04 -16.28
N GLU A 11 -11.70 46.93 -15.53
CA GLU A 11 -12.18 46.62 -14.17
C GLU A 11 -13.15 45.42 -14.19
N ARG A 12 -14.04 45.33 -15.18
CA ARG A 12 -14.93 44.16 -15.34
C ARG A 12 -14.18 42.87 -15.73
N ILE A 13 -13.13 42.96 -16.54
CA ILE A 13 -12.29 41.81 -16.89
C ILE A 13 -11.55 41.32 -15.64
N ASP A 14 -10.95 42.23 -14.86
CA ASP A 14 -10.21 41.87 -13.64
C ASP A 14 -11.15 41.24 -12.59
N GLU A 15 -12.35 41.80 -12.42
CA GLU A 15 -13.36 41.23 -11.52
C GLU A 15 -13.85 39.85 -12.01
N THR A 16 -14.06 39.69 -13.32
CA THR A 16 -14.44 38.38 -13.89
C THR A 16 -13.33 37.35 -13.72
N SER A 17 -12.07 37.73 -13.93
CA SER A 17 -10.91 36.85 -13.71
C SER A 17 -10.84 36.39 -12.26
N ARG A 18 -11.01 37.30 -11.30
CA ARG A 18 -11.00 36.97 -9.86
C ARG A 18 -12.13 36.01 -9.50
N ILE A 19 -13.35 36.25 -9.97
CA ILE A 19 -14.49 35.36 -9.76
C ILE A 19 -14.24 33.99 -10.39
N THR A 20 -13.61 33.95 -11.57
CA THR A 20 -13.28 32.70 -12.26
C THR A 20 -12.23 31.90 -11.49
N GLU A 21 -11.20 32.57 -10.95
CA GLU A 21 -10.20 31.93 -10.08
C GLU A 21 -10.84 31.38 -8.79
N GLU A 22 -11.72 32.15 -8.14
CA GLU A 22 -12.46 31.69 -6.96
C GLU A 22 -13.34 30.45 -7.28
N LEU A 23 -14.04 30.46 -8.42
CA LEU A 23 -14.83 29.31 -8.88
C LEU A 23 -13.96 28.09 -9.18
N VAL A 24 -12.80 28.27 -9.83
CA VAL A 24 -11.85 27.19 -10.09
C VAL A 24 -11.33 26.58 -8.79
N HIS A 25 -11.01 27.41 -7.79
CA HIS A 25 -10.62 26.95 -6.46
C HIS A 25 -11.74 26.15 -5.78
N GLN A 26 -12.98 26.66 -5.78
CA GLN A 26 -14.12 25.96 -5.21
C GLN A 26 -14.38 24.60 -5.88
N VAL A 27 -14.31 24.52 -7.21
CA VAL A 27 -14.45 23.26 -7.95
C VAL A 27 -13.34 22.28 -7.58
N SER A 28 -12.11 22.76 -7.40
CA SER A 28 -10.97 21.96 -6.95
C SER A 28 -11.21 21.38 -5.55
N ASP A 29 -11.72 22.18 -4.62
CA ASP A 29 -12.00 21.75 -3.24
C ASP A 29 -13.18 20.77 -3.17
N ILE A 30 -14.26 21.01 -3.93
CA ILE A 30 -15.37 20.07 -4.07
C ILE A 30 -14.86 18.73 -4.62
N ARG A 31 -14.00 18.75 -5.63
CA ARG A 31 -13.42 17.53 -6.21
C ARG A 31 -12.59 16.76 -5.20
N LYS A 32 -11.83 17.44 -4.33
CA LYS A 32 -11.10 16.80 -3.22
C LYS A 32 -12.07 16.15 -2.23
N MET A 33 -13.11 16.87 -1.79
CA MET A 33 -14.12 16.34 -0.87
C MET A 33 -14.84 15.10 -1.41
N ILE A 34 -15.25 15.12 -2.68
CA ILE A 34 -15.89 13.95 -3.33
C ILE A 34 -14.96 12.74 -3.31
N ARG A 35 -13.67 12.91 -3.66
CA ARG A 35 -12.68 11.81 -3.63
C ARG A 35 -12.52 11.22 -2.23
N THR A 36 -12.48 12.07 -1.20
CA THR A 36 -12.40 11.61 0.19
C THR A 36 -13.62 10.78 0.58
N LEU A 37 -14.83 11.23 0.22
CA LEU A 37 -16.08 10.50 0.47
C LEU A 37 -16.14 9.17 -0.29
N GLU A 38 -15.75 9.15 -1.56
CA GLU A 38 -15.68 7.92 -2.37
C GLU A 38 -14.72 6.90 -1.75
N ASN A 39 -13.53 7.34 -1.35
CA ASN A 39 -12.54 6.46 -0.73
C ASN A 39 -13.02 5.91 0.62
N HIS A 40 -13.66 6.74 1.44
CA HIS A 40 -14.21 6.30 2.72
C HIS A 40 -15.35 5.27 2.53
N SER A 41 -16.26 5.53 1.60
CA SER A 41 -17.35 4.61 1.25
C SER A 41 -16.82 3.25 0.76
N ARG A 42 -15.74 3.26 -0.03
CA ARG A 42 -15.10 2.03 -0.53
C ARG A 42 -14.38 1.25 0.56
N ALA A 43 -13.62 1.92 1.44
CA ALA A 43 -12.98 1.25 2.57
C ALA A 43 -14.03 0.56 3.45
N LYS A 44 -15.16 1.23 3.69
CA LYS A 44 -16.30 0.64 4.40
C LYS A 44 -16.88 -0.58 3.68
N LYS A 45 -17.06 -0.51 2.35
CA LYS A 45 -17.55 -1.63 1.55
C LYS A 45 -16.61 -2.85 1.64
N LEU A 46 -15.29 -2.64 1.58
CA LEU A 46 -14.32 -3.73 1.72
C LEU A 46 -14.31 -4.34 3.13
N ASP A 47 -14.55 -3.54 4.17
CA ASP A 47 -14.71 -4.04 5.54
C ASP A 47 -15.96 -4.92 5.65
N GLU A 48 -17.08 -4.48 5.06
CA GLU A 48 -18.33 -5.25 4.97
C GLU A 48 -18.14 -6.57 4.19
N GLU A 49 -17.32 -6.58 3.14
CA GLU A 49 -16.95 -7.77 2.37
C GLU A 49 -15.87 -8.63 3.05
N GLY A 50 -15.29 -8.16 4.16
CA GLY A 50 -14.23 -8.86 4.89
C GLY A 50 -12.89 -8.90 4.16
N ALA A 51 -12.69 -8.05 3.16
CA ALA A 51 -11.46 -7.88 2.38
C ALA A 51 -10.57 -6.74 2.89
N TYR A 52 -11.02 -5.98 3.89
CA TYR A 52 -10.25 -4.94 4.56
C TYR A 52 -10.31 -5.11 6.07
N ARG A 53 -9.19 -4.84 6.75
CA ARG A 53 -9.10 -4.72 8.20
C ARG A 53 -8.37 -3.42 8.52
N GLN A 54 -9.06 -2.49 9.16
CA GLN A 54 -8.44 -1.25 9.60
C GLN A 54 -7.45 -1.52 10.73
N GLY A 55 -6.26 -0.95 10.60
CA GLY A 55 -5.17 -1.05 11.57
C GLY A 55 -4.41 0.27 11.71
N SER A 56 -3.12 0.19 12.01
CA SER A 56 -2.22 1.35 12.00
C SER A 56 -2.22 2.03 10.62
N PRO A 57 -2.25 3.38 10.57
CA PRO A 57 -2.17 4.14 9.33
C PRO A 57 -0.76 4.23 8.75
N ASP A 58 0.27 3.79 9.49
CA ASP A 58 1.67 3.91 9.05
C ASP A 58 2.12 2.75 8.15
N LEU A 59 1.40 1.63 8.23
CA LEU A 59 1.75 0.41 7.52
C LEU A 59 0.51 -0.30 6.97
N ILE A 60 0.55 -0.54 5.66
CA ILE A 60 -0.46 -1.28 4.93
C ILE A 60 0.16 -2.59 4.43
N VAL A 61 -0.51 -3.70 4.71
CA VAL A 61 -0.14 -5.02 4.22
C VAL A 61 -1.19 -5.50 3.22
N TYR A 62 -0.79 -5.58 1.96
CA TYR A 62 -1.56 -6.22 0.91
C TYR A 62 -1.32 -7.72 0.94
N VAL A 63 -2.38 -8.51 1.05
CA VAL A 63 -2.34 -9.96 0.96
C VAL A 63 -2.85 -10.36 -0.42
N VAL A 64 -1.96 -10.91 -1.26
CA VAL A 64 -2.35 -11.40 -2.59
C VAL A 64 -2.85 -12.83 -2.46
N ALA A 65 -4.17 -12.99 -2.49
CA ALA A 65 -4.85 -14.27 -2.33
C ALA A 65 -4.59 -15.19 -3.52
N ARG A 66 -4.19 -16.44 -3.24
CA ARG A 66 -3.99 -17.49 -4.26
C ARG A 66 -5.07 -18.56 -4.26
N THR A 67 -5.83 -18.67 -3.17
CA THR A 67 -6.94 -19.62 -3.01
C THR A 67 -8.08 -18.95 -2.24
N GLN A 68 -9.28 -19.54 -2.28
CA GLN A 68 -10.39 -19.17 -1.40
C GLN A 68 -10.85 -20.41 -0.62
N PRO A 69 -10.74 -20.42 0.73
CA PRO A 69 -10.12 -19.39 1.57
C PRO A 69 -8.59 -19.26 1.35
N ASP A 70 -8.04 -18.07 1.64
CA ASP A 70 -6.60 -17.82 1.59
C ASP A 70 -5.98 -17.95 3.00
N PRO A 71 -5.00 -18.86 3.19
CA PRO A 71 -4.46 -19.15 4.52
C PRO A 71 -3.66 -18.00 5.14
N LEU A 72 -3.06 -17.13 4.31
CA LEU A 72 -2.31 -15.97 4.78
C LEU A 72 -3.24 -14.88 5.25
N TRP A 73 -4.32 -14.65 4.52
CA TRP A 73 -5.38 -13.75 4.94
C TRP A 73 -5.99 -14.19 6.28
N GLU A 74 -6.32 -15.47 6.43
CA GLU A 74 -6.90 -16.00 7.67
C GLU A 74 -5.98 -15.79 8.87
N SER A 75 -4.69 -16.13 8.71
CA SER A 75 -3.70 -16.01 9.79
C SER A 75 -3.46 -14.57 10.20
N LEU A 76 -3.24 -13.67 9.24
CA LEU A 76 -3.06 -12.24 9.52
C LEU A 76 -4.33 -11.58 10.06
N SER A 77 -5.50 -11.95 9.55
CA SER A 77 -6.79 -11.45 10.05
C SER A 77 -7.10 -11.89 11.46
N LYS A 78 -6.66 -13.09 11.86
CA LYS A 78 -6.77 -13.54 13.25
C LYS A 78 -5.87 -12.69 14.14
N MET A 79 -4.61 -12.53 13.77
CA MET A 79 -3.62 -11.73 14.51
C MET A 79 -4.07 -10.26 14.67
N SER A 80 -4.68 -9.68 13.64
CA SER A 80 -5.15 -8.28 13.70
C SER A 80 -6.28 -8.04 14.68
N ARG A 81 -7.12 -9.05 14.96
CA ARG A 81 -8.20 -8.95 15.96
C ARG A 81 -7.69 -9.02 17.39
N GLU A 82 -6.59 -9.71 17.60
CA GLU A 82 -6.01 -9.96 18.92
C GLU A 82 -5.16 -8.78 19.40
N LYS A 83 -4.75 -7.87 18.49
CA LYS A 83 -3.74 -6.87 18.77
C LYS A 83 -4.13 -5.45 18.35
N ALA A 84 -4.11 -4.53 19.32
CA ALA A 84 -4.20 -3.10 19.06
C ALA A 84 -2.97 -2.60 18.27
N GLY A 85 -3.20 -1.72 17.29
CA GLY A 85 -2.13 -1.14 16.48
C GLY A 85 -1.60 -2.05 15.36
N PHE A 86 -2.17 -3.24 15.14
CA PHE A 86 -1.79 -4.11 14.03
C PHE A 86 -1.86 -3.38 12.68
N PRO A 87 -1.04 -3.72 11.66
CA PRO A 87 -1.08 -3.03 10.37
C PRO A 87 -2.44 -3.13 9.70
N SER A 88 -2.78 -2.13 8.89
CA SER A 88 -3.98 -2.20 8.05
C SER A 88 -3.81 -3.32 7.02
N LEU A 89 -4.78 -4.24 6.91
CA LEU A 89 -4.71 -5.36 5.98
C LEU A 89 -5.70 -5.19 4.84
N ILE A 90 -5.25 -5.48 3.62
CA ILE A 90 -6.11 -5.47 2.43
C ILE A 90 -5.91 -6.78 1.67
N LEU A 91 -6.99 -7.53 1.48
CA LEU A 91 -7.03 -8.72 0.65
C LEU A 91 -7.21 -8.32 -0.81
N VAL A 92 -6.37 -8.86 -1.70
CA VAL A 92 -6.47 -8.64 -3.15
C VAL A 92 -6.44 -9.99 -3.84
N GLU A 93 -7.42 -10.26 -4.70
CA GLU A 93 -7.41 -11.46 -5.52
C GLU A 93 -6.32 -11.39 -6.60
N GLN A 94 -5.67 -12.52 -6.89
CA GLN A 94 -4.58 -12.60 -7.86
C GLN A 94 -4.96 -12.07 -9.27
N ASP A 95 -6.20 -12.33 -9.72
CA ASP A 95 -6.70 -11.84 -11.02
C ASP A 95 -6.99 -10.33 -11.01
N VAL A 96 -7.38 -9.79 -9.85
CA VAL A 96 -7.69 -8.37 -9.64
C VAL A 96 -6.43 -7.51 -9.55
N ALA A 97 -5.33 -8.08 -9.05
CA ALA A 97 -3.99 -7.49 -9.13
C ALA A 97 -3.52 -7.25 -10.58
N ALA A 98 -4.19 -7.83 -11.58
CA ALA A 98 -3.78 -7.79 -12.98
C ALA A 98 -4.45 -6.71 -13.85
N SER A 99 -5.40 -5.88 -13.37
CA SER A 99 -6.05 -4.88 -14.24
C SER A 99 -6.58 -3.62 -13.54
N GLU A 100 -7.56 -3.75 -12.65
CA GLU A 100 -8.38 -2.64 -12.15
C GLU A 100 -8.28 -2.44 -10.64
N GLY A 101 -8.06 -3.53 -9.89
CA GLY A 101 -7.96 -3.48 -8.43
C GLY A 101 -6.67 -2.86 -7.90
N ALA A 102 -5.61 -2.75 -8.69
CA ALA A 102 -4.37 -2.11 -8.25
C ALA A 102 -4.51 -0.58 -8.11
N ARG A 103 -5.28 0.07 -9.00
CA ARG A 103 -5.60 1.50 -8.87
C ARG A 103 -6.53 1.76 -7.69
N GLU A 104 -7.48 0.85 -7.47
CA GLU A 104 -8.38 0.90 -6.32
C GLU A 104 -7.60 0.71 -5.01
N ALA A 105 -6.75 -0.32 -4.94
CA ALA A 105 -5.80 -0.56 -3.87
C ALA A 105 -4.99 0.70 -3.57
N ALA A 106 -4.36 1.29 -4.58
CA ALA A 106 -3.59 2.53 -4.39
C ALA A 106 -4.44 3.70 -3.89
N SER A 107 -5.69 3.84 -4.33
CA SER A 107 -6.61 4.88 -3.83
C SER A 107 -6.95 4.67 -2.35
N ILE A 108 -7.21 3.43 -1.95
CA ILE A 108 -7.45 3.04 -0.55
C ILE A 108 -6.19 3.29 0.27
N SER A 109 -5.01 2.93 -0.25
CA SER A 109 -3.73 3.22 0.38
C SER A 109 -3.56 4.71 0.65
N LYS A 110 -3.82 5.58 -0.33
CA LYS A 110 -3.76 7.04 -0.12
C LYS A 110 -4.72 7.51 0.97
N HIS A 111 -5.90 6.90 1.07
CA HIS A 111 -6.85 7.25 2.11
C HIS A 111 -6.40 6.82 3.50
N ILE A 112 -5.90 5.59 3.63
CA ILE A 112 -5.44 5.03 4.91
C ILE A 112 -4.17 5.76 5.40
N LEU A 113 -3.20 5.95 4.50
CA LEU A 113 -1.98 6.68 4.82
C LEU A 113 -2.27 8.17 5.08
N GLY A 114 -3.32 8.74 4.49
CA GLY A 114 -3.68 10.16 4.67
C GLY A 114 -2.50 11.09 4.41
N ASP A 115 -2.15 11.90 5.43
CA ASP A 115 -1.02 12.83 5.41
C ASP A 115 0.27 12.25 6.05
N THR A 116 0.30 10.96 6.39
CA THR A 116 1.47 10.31 7.01
C THR A 116 2.71 10.48 6.15
N THR A 117 3.81 10.95 6.75
CA THR A 117 5.03 11.30 6.02
C THR A 117 5.93 10.11 5.69
N ASN A 118 5.73 8.98 6.38
CA ASN A 118 6.58 7.79 6.31
C ASN A 118 5.73 6.53 6.05
N GLY A 119 4.73 6.64 5.17
CA GLY A 119 3.82 5.53 4.90
C GLY A 119 4.56 4.34 4.29
N LYS A 120 4.32 3.13 4.80
CA LYS A 120 4.92 1.88 4.34
C LYS A 120 3.85 0.97 3.74
N ILE A 121 4.18 0.33 2.63
CA ILE A 121 3.32 -0.64 1.96
C ILE A 121 4.11 -1.92 1.72
N ALA A 122 3.61 -3.04 2.25
CA ALA A 122 4.15 -4.36 1.99
C ALA A 122 3.13 -5.19 1.22
N VAL A 123 3.54 -5.75 0.08
CA VAL A 123 2.77 -6.76 -0.62
C VAL A 123 3.29 -8.12 -0.17
N ILE A 124 2.42 -8.96 0.37
CA ILE A 124 2.78 -10.29 0.86
C ILE A 124 1.97 -11.33 0.09
N THR A 125 2.67 -12.32 -0.43
CA THR A 125 2.08 -13.52 -1.04
C THR A 125 2.79 -14.76 -0.52
N TRP A 126 2.31 -15.94 -0.91
CA TRP A 126 2.88 -17.21 -0.49
C TRP A 126 3.00 -18.20 -1.65
N THR A 127 3.90 -19.18 -1.54
CA THR A 127 4.08 -20.25 -2.54
C THR A 127 4.40 -21.58 -1.86
N HIS A 128 4.05 -22.70 -2.51
CA HIS A 128 4.42 -24.04 -2.04
C HIS A 128 5.93 -24.29 -2.09
N HIS A 129 6.62 -23.66 -3.04
CA HIS A 129 8.04 -23.84 -3.26
C HIS A 129 8.70 -22.51 -3.63
N VAL A 130 9.72 -22.16 -2.87
CA VAL A 130 10.77 -21.23 -3.30
C VAL A 130 11.96 -22.10 -3.73
N GLN A 131 11.81 -22.92 -4.77
CA GLN A 131 12.94 -23.72 -5.27
C GLN A 131 13.82 -22.87 -6.19
N PRO A 132 15.16 -22.92 -6.08
CA PRO A 132 15.95 -24.10 -5.70
C PRO A 132 16.32 -24.25 -4.21
N LEU A 133 15.76 -23.44 -3.31
CA LEU A 133 16.20 -23.33 -1.93
C LEU A 133 15.51 -24.40 -1.08
N SER A 134 16.16 -25.57 -0.95
CA SER A 134 15.72 -26.67 -0.09
C SER A 134 15.96 -26.44 1.41
N ASP A 135 16.56 -25.31 1.77
CA ASP A 135 16.94 -25.00 3.15
C ASP A 135 15.84 -24.19 3.82
N THR A 136 15.48 -24.64 5.01
CA THR A 136 14.13 -24.60 5.59
C THR A 136 13.62 -23.23 6.06
N GLU A 137 14.32 -22.12 5.81
CA GLU A 137 13.94 -20.82 6.37
C GLU A 137 14.25 -19.65 5.42
N SER A 138 13.64 -19.67 4.23
CA SER A 138 13.87 -18.64 3.22
C SER A 138 12.61 -17.87 2.82
N ILE A 139 12.72 -16.56 2.64
CA ILE A 139 11.72 -15.72 1.97
C ILE A 139 12.33 -15.05 0.74
N VAL A 140 11.48 -14.58 -0.18
CA VAL A 140 11.91 -13.84 -1.36
C VAL A 140 11.49 -12.39 -1.27
N LEU A 141 12.42 -11.48 -1.53
CA LEU A 141 12.16 -10.06 -1.77
C LEU A 141 12.09 -9.82 -3.28
N GLY A 142 10.95 -9.35 -3.77
CA GLY A 142 10.79 -8.94 -5.15
C GLY A 142 11.57 -7.66 -5.45
N GLU A 143 12.58 -7.76 -6.32
CA GLU A 143 13.48 -6.66 -6.69
C GLU A 143 13.11 -5.98 -8.01
N ARG A 144 12.28 -6.63 -8.83
CA ARG A 144 11.86 -6.08 -10.14
C ARG A 144 11.19 -4.71 -10.00
N TYR A 145 10.30 -4.57 -9.02
CA TYR A 145 9.63 -3.32 -8.70
C TYR A 145 9.67 -3.15 -7.19
N VAL A 146 10.56 -2.26 -6.73
CA VAL A 146 10.76 -2.01 -5.31
C VAL A 146 11.07 -0.53 -5.10
N ARG A 147 10.44 0.06 -4.09
CA ARG A 147 10.82 1.33 -3.50
C ARG A 147 11.24 1.04 -2.06
N LEU A 148 12.50 0.72 -1.87
CA LEU A 148 13.07 0.43 -0.56
C LEU A 148 14.48 1.02 -0.51
N PRO A 149 14.74 2.04 0.33
CA PRO A 149 16.07 2.62 0.46
C PRO A 149 17.11 1.55 0.79
N GLN A 150 18.31 1.67 0.22
CA GLN A 150 19.32 0.60 0.34
C GLN A 150 19.79 0.37 1.79
N ASP A 151 19.85 1.43 2.60
CA ASP A 151 20.19 1.33 4.03
C ASP A 151 19.09 0.58 4.79
N THR A 152 17.82 0.96 4.58
CA THR A 152 16.66 0.25 5.15
C THR A 152 16.61 -1.21 4.71
N ARG A 153 16.88 -1.47 3.42
CA ARG A 153 16.95 -2.83 2.90
C ARG A 153 18.02 -3.63 3.63
N SER A 154 19.22 -3.07 3.78
CA SER A 154 20.33 -3.75 4.45
C SER A 154 20.01 -4.04 5.92
N ASP A 155 19.38 -3.09 6.62
CA ASP A 155 18.93 -3.27 8.00
C ASP A 155 17.85 -4.35 8.13
N MET A 156 16.81 -4.31 7.29
CA MET A 156 15.77 -5.34 7.22
C MET A 156 16.38 -6.74 7.02
N LEU A 157 17.28 -6.88 6.03
CA LEU A 157 17.93 -8.15 5.73
C LEU A 157 18.75 -8.65 6.93
N SER A 158 19.47 -7.76 7.61
CA SER A 158 20.24 -8.09 8.82
C SER A 158 19.33 -8.59 9.94
N ARG A 159 18.25 -7.87 10.23
CA ARG A 159 17.30 -8.20 11.33
C ARG A 159 16.55 -9.51 11.10
N LEU A 160 16.26 -9.85 9.84
CA LEU A 160 15.69 -11.15 9.47
C LEU A 160 16.74 -12.27 9.58
N GLY A 161 17.97 -12.01 9.16
CA GLY A 161 19.10 -12.94 9.28
C GLY A 161 19.42 -13.30 10.73
N GLU A 162 19.37 -12.34 11.66
CA GLU A 162 19.50 -12.57 13.11
C GLU A 162 18.43 -13.52 13.68
N LYS A 163 17.32 -13.71 12.96
CA LYS A 163 16.21 -14.60 13.32
C LYS A 163 16.24 -15.93 12.55
N GLY A 164 17.32 -16.21 11.82
CA GLY A 164 17.46 -17.42 11.01
C GLY A 164 16.75 -17.35 9.65
N ILE A 165 16.06 -16.24 9.34
CA ILE A 165 15.33 -16.08 8.08
C ILE A 165 16.29 -15.56 7.02
N THR A 166 16.55 -16.37 6.01
CA THR A 166 17.34 -15.97 4.85
C THR A 166 16.44 -15.29 3.83
N VAL A 167 16.85 -14.13 3.32
CA VAL A 167 16.09 -13.40 2.30
C VAL A 167 16.83 -13.45 0.97
N TYR A 168 16.16 -13.92 -0.06
CA TYR A 168 16.70 -13.97 -1.42
C TYR A 168 16.07 -12.90 -2.29
N GLY A 169 16.90 -12.28 -3.12
CA GLY A 169 16.46 -11.37 -4.16
C GLY A 169 15.84 -12.09 -5.34
N ASP A 170 14.77 -11.54 -5.90
CA ASP A 170 14.17 -12.05 -7.14
C ASP A 170 13.80 -10.93 -8.12
N GLU A 171 14.24 -11.06 -9.37
CA GLU A 171 13.99 -10.08 -10.43
C GLU A 171 12.68 -10.35 -11.22
N GLY A 172 11.73 -11.11 -10.67
CA GLY A 172 10.41 -11.29 -11.28
C GLY A 172 9.90 -12.73 -11.43
N MET A 173 10.61 -13.73 -10.92
CA MET A 173 10.17 -15.13 -10.98
C MET A 173 9.16 -15.47 -9.87
N PHE A 174 9.35 -14.90 -8.68
CA PHE A 174 8.59 -15.19 -7.47
C PHE A 174 8.09 -13.95 -6.73
N GLY A 175 8.61 -12.75 -7.03
CA GLY A 175 8.16 -11.48 -6.47
C GLY A 175 8.29 -10.33 -7.47
N GLY A 176 7.87 -9.12 -7.08
CA GLY A 176 7.89 -7.96 -7.99
C GLY A 176 6.77 -8.06 -9.04
N GLY A 177 5.59 -8.46 -8.60
CA GLY A 177 4.39 -8.58 -9.39
C GLY A 177 3.79 -7.24 -9.80
N LYS A 178 2.75 -7.32 -10.63
CA LYS A 178 2.08 -6.15 -11.19
C LYS A 178 1.47 -5.22 -10.12
N LEU A 179 0.97 -5.76 -9.01
CA LEU A 179 0.42 -4.95 -7.92
C LEU A 179 1.47 -3.98 -7.35
N THR A 180 2.68 -4.48 -7.09
CA THR A 180 3.79 -3.67 -6.56
C THR A 180 4.20 -2.57 -7.53
N HIS A 181 4.30 -2.90 -8.83
CA HIS A 181 4.51 -1.92 -9.89
C HIS A 181 3.44 -0.81 -9.90
N ASP A 182 2.17 -1.21 -9.89
CA ASP A 182 1.05 -0.29 -10.00
C ASP A 182 0.93 0.59 -8.74
N LEU A 183 1.20 0.04 -7.55
CA LEU A 183 1.31 0.81 -6.32
C LEU A 183 2.43 1.85 -6.42
N ILE A 184 3.64 1.47 -6.87
CA ILE A 184 4.75 2.42 -7.05
C ILE A 184 4.38 3.56 -8.01
N SER A 185 3.74 3.21 -9.14
CA SER A 185 3.33 4.19 -10.16
C SER A 185 2.27 5.15 -9.63
N VAL A 186 1.25 4.66 -8.91
CA VAL A 186 0.17 5.52 -8.40
C VAL A 186 0.62 6.33 -7.18
N MET A 187 1.53 5.79 -6.38
CA MET A 187 2.14 6.45 -5.21
C MET A 187 3.38 7.27 -5.59
N GLU A 188 3.58 7.57 -6.87
CA GLU A 188 4.58 8.53 -7.31
C GLU A 188 4.19 9.94 -6.82
N GLY A 189 5.11 10.60 -6.11
CA GLY A 189 4.88 11.92 -5.52
C GLY A 189 4.07 11.93 -4.20
N SER A 190 3.71 10.78 -3.63
CA SER A 190 3.19 10.71 -2.25
C SER A 190 4.32 10.61 -1.23
N ASN A 191 4.00 10.84 0.05
CA ASN A 191 4.90 10.62 1.19
C ASN A 191 5.07 9.13 1.56
N THR A 192 5.02 8.24 0.56
CA THR A 192 5.18 6.80 0.79
C THR A 192 6.65 6.45 0.64
N GLU A 193 7.26 6.13 1.77
CA GLU A 193 8.70 5.87 1.89
C GLU A 193 9.06 4.50 1.31
N MET A 194 8.23 3.49 1.60
CA MET A 194 8.55 2.10 1.29
C MET A 194 7.39 1.39 0.58
N ILE A 195 7.71 0.71 -0.53
CA ILE A 195 6.81 -0.20 -1.24
C ILE A 195 7.64 -1.40 -1.70
N PHE A 196 7.34 -2.59 -1.20
CA PHE A 196 8.06 -3.80 -1.59
C PHE A 196 7.19 -5.04 -1.49
N GLU A 197 7.68 -6.15 -2.05
CA GLU A 197 6.97 -7.42 -2.10
C GLU A 197 7.77 -8.53 -1.43
N LEU A 198 7.11 -9.30 -0.57
CA LEU A 198 7.63 -10.52 0.03
C LEU A 198 6.82 -11.74 -0.41
N THR A 199 7.53 -12.77 -0.82
CA THR A 199 6.95 -14.09 -1.07
C THR A 199 7.42 -15.06 -0.01
N LEU A 200 6.45 -15.58 0.74
CA LEU A 200 6.66 -16.48 1.86
C LEU A 200 6.48 -17.95 1.41
N PRO A 201 7.21 -18.90 2.01
CA PRO A 201 6.87 -20.30 1.84
C PRO A 201 5.58 -20.64 2.61
N LEU A 202 4.76 -21.54 2.08
CA LEU A 202 3.44 -21.87 2.67
C LEU A 202 3.52 -22.27 4.15
N HIS A 203 4.58 -22.95 4.58
CA HIS A 203 4.70 -23.35 5.98
C HIS A 203 4.86 -22.16 6.95
N TYR A 204 5.34 -21.00 6.49
CA TYR A 204 5.38 -19.76 7.29
C TYR A 204 4.00 -19.16 7.48
N VAL A 205 3.10 -19.35 6.52
CA VAL A 205 1.74 -18.82 6.56
C VAL A 205 0.98 -19.32 7.80
N TYR A 206 1.25 -20.55 8.22
CA TYR A 206 0.61 -21.14 9.40
C TYR A 206 1.39 -20.94 10.71
N ASN A 207 2.54 -20.26 10.66
CA ASN A 207 3.38 -20.02 11.82
C ASN A 207 3.27 -18.55 12.26
N GLU A 208 2.42 -18.32 13.26
CA GLU A 208 2.12 -16.99 13.79
C GLU A 208 3.38 -16.25 14.27
N GLU A 209 4.30 -16.94 14.94
CA GLU A 209 5.54 -16.34 15.46
C GLU A 209 6.50 -15.90 14.34
N VAL A 210 6.55 -16.66 13.25
CA VAL A 210 7.32 -16.28 12.06
C VAL A 210 6.67 -15.09 11.36
N LEU A 211 5.35 -15.08 11.21
CA LEU A 211 4.63 -13.92 10.65
C LEU A 211 4.83 -12.65 11.48
N LYS A 212 4.77 -12.74 12.82
CA LYS A 212 5.10 -11.63 13.73
C LYS A 212 6.54 -11.15 13.54
N THR A 213 7.47 -12.08 13.40
CA THR A 213 8.88 -11.76 13.15
C THR A 213 9.06 -11.03 11.82
N ILE A 214 8.43 -11.52 10.74
CA ILE A 214 8.48 -10.88 9.43
C ILE A 214 7.85 -9.49 9.49
N LEU A 215 6.67 -9.34 10.07
CA LEU A 215 6.03 -8.02 10.17
C LEU A 215 6.88 -7.06 11.01
N SER A 216 7.41 -7.49 12.15
CA SER A 216 8.17 -6.60 13.04
C SER A 216 9.55 -6.21 12.52
N LYS A 217 10.27 -7.17 11.93
CA LYS A 217 11.65 -7.00 11.49
C LYS A 217 11.78 -6.49 10.06
N SER A 218 10.79 -6.76 9.21
CA SER A 218 10.78 -6.23 7.84
C SER A 218 10.16 -4.84 7.73
N LEU A 219 9.31 -4.44 8.68
CA LEU A 219 8.47 -3.24 8.52
C LEU A 219 8.69 -2.19 9.62
N ASP A 220 9.66 -2.40 10.51
CA ASP A 220 9.83 -1.66 11.79
C ASP A 220 8.52 -1.50 12.55
N PHE A 221 7.73 -2.57 12.56
CA PHE A 221 6.49 -2.60 13.28
C PHE A 221 6.74 -3.16 14.68
N GLU A 222 6.44 -2.42 15.74
CA GLU A 222 6.57 -2.94 17.10
C GLU A 222 5.46 -3.96 17.37
N VAL A 223 5.84 -5.23 17.41
CA VAL A 223 4.96 -6.32 17.85
C VAL A 223 5.25 -6.61 19.33
N ASP A 224 4.62 -5.86 20.24
CA ASP A 224 4.42 -6.25 21.66
C ASP A 224 3.79 -7.64 21.90
#